data_AF-A0A418Q7I2-F1
#
_entry.id   AF-A0A418Q7I2-F1
#
_cell.length_a   1.000
_cell.length_b   1.000
_cell.length_c   1.000
_cell.angle_alpha   90.00
_cell.angle_beta   90.00
_cell.angle_gamma   90.00
#
_symmetry.space_group_name_H-M   'P 1'
#
loop_
_entity.id
_entity.type
_entity.pdbx_description
1 polymer ?
#
loop_
_entity_poly.entity_id
_entity_poly.type
_entity_poly.pdbx_seq_one_letter_code
_entity_poly.pdbx_strand_id
1 'polypeptide(L)'
;MSHRSSHNSSNHSAQGSYWKNNPGATGQWEVAGLRWLGEAMEAGGARVVRVLEVTGDGFAIESVQPSTPTREAAERFGRALAATHAYGANSFGASPLDDLSNLGGLDDLSGRGGHGFQGPNDQLLDFPLRPFDSWGEFFATVCLEPLVDRVRPRMSSGDNAKIDALLERLAAGDFDDGTAPARIHGDLWSGNVLWGSISAEGASENSSGSPDRHADVEGILIDPVAHGGHPETDLAALDMFGAPHLGTILGAYEDTGQLQPGWRDRVPLHQQYILWLHAALFGGGYLDQTLAAVDRALRL
;
A
#
# COMPACT_ATOMS: atom_id res chain seq x y z
N MET A 1 23.19 -6.68 17.44
CA MET A 1 23.41 -5.33 18.00
C MET A 1 22.23 -4.48 17.58
N SER A 2 21.49 -3.96 18.56
CA SER A 2 20.23 -3.25 18.37
C SER A 2 20.48 -1.86 17.78
N HIS A 3 20.14 -1.66 16.51
CA HIS A 3 20.09 -0.33 15.91
C HIS A 3 18.72 0.29 16.19
N ARG A 4 18.69 1.17 17.19
CA ARG A 4 17.65 2.17 17.36
C ARG A 4 17.74 3.15 16.20
N SER A 5 16.73 3.18 15.33
CA SER A 5 16.54 4.25 14.35
C SER A 5 16.33 5.57 15.08
N SER A 6 17.12 6.57 14.69
CA SER A 6 17.21 7.89 15.32
C SER A 6 16.09 8.82 14.83
N HIS A 7 15.13 9.08 15.73
CA HIS A 7 14.49 10.37 16.03
C HIS A 7 14.23 11.34 14.86
N ASN A 8 13.01 11.26 14.34
CA ASN A 8 12.35 12.36 13.64
C ASN A 8 12.04 13.47 14.66
N SER A 9 12.47 14.70 14.40
CA SER A 9 12.21 15.83 15.31
C SER A 9 10.75 16.29 15.13
N SER A 10 9.91 15.91 16.08
CA SER A 10 8.48 16.17 16.14
C SER A 10 8.19 17.63 16.49
N ASN A 11 7.65 18.39 15.53
CA ASN A 11 6.95 19.64 15.80
C ASN A 11 5.44 19.36 15.74
N HIS A 12 4.81 19.28 16.90
CA HIS A 12 3.35 19.32 17.01
C HIS A 12 2.88 20.74 16.71
N SER A 13 2.28 20.99 15.54
CA SER A 13 1.56 22.24 15.25
C SER A 13 0.08 21.97 15.00
N ALA A 14 -0.75 22.86 15.58
CA ALA A 14 -2.23 22.87 15.68
C ALA A 14 -2.88 21.59 16.26
N GLN A 15 -3.79 21.74 17.22
CA GLN A 15 -4.53 20.61 17.82
C GLN A 15 -5.21 19.80 16.72
N GLY A 16 -4.79 18.54 16.52
CA GLY A 16 -5.44 17.60 15.58
C GLY A 16 -4.70 17.30 14.28
N SER A 17 -3.52 17.88 14.02
CA SER A 17 -2.73 17.61 12.80
C SER A 17 -1.34 17.00 13.06
N TYR A 18 -0.83 16.24 12.09
CA TYR A 18 0.55 15.74 12.02
C TYR A 18 1.23 16.28 10.75
N TRP A 19 2.41 16.86 10.90
CA TRP A 19 3.16 17.48 9.80
C TRP A 19 4.20 16.53 9.21
N LYS A 20 4.23 16.39 7.88
CA LYS A 20 5.23 15.63 7.12
C LYS A 20 6.13 16.58 6.33
N ASN A 21 7.42 16.58 6.68
CA ASN A 21 8.47 17.31 5.93
C ASN A 21 8.88 16.50 4.70
N ASN A 22 8.09 16.59 3.63
CA ASN A 22 8.33 15.90 2.36
C ASN A 22 8.09 16.90 1.20
N PRO A 23 9.08 17.74 0.86
CA PRO A 23 8.89 18.81 -0.11
C PRO A 23 8.86 18.29 -1.57
N GLY A 24 8.30 19.10 -2.45
CA GLY A 24 8.32 18.86 -3.89
C GLY A 24 7.56 17.59 -4.31
N ALA A 25 7.99 16.98 -5.42
CA ALA A 25 7.19 15.97 -6.09
C ALA A 25 6.95 14.69 -5.27
N THR A 26 7.83 14.33 -4.35
CA THR A 26 7.70 13.13 -3.51
C THR A 26 6.58 13.28 -2.49
N GLY A 27 6.46 14.45 -1.86
CA GLY A 27 5.31 14.75 -0.99
C GLY A 27 4.02 14.90 -1.76
N GLN A 28 4.07 15.53 -2.94
CA GLN A 28 2.89 15.68 -3.80
C GLN A 28 2.37 14.32 -4.30
N TRP A 29 3.26 13.37 -4.59
CA TRP A 29 2.90 11.99 -4.91
C TRP A 29 2.15 11.31 -3.78
N GLU A 30 2.64 11.45 -2.55
CA GLU A 30 1.98 10.88 -1.38
C GLU A 30 0.61 11.51 -1.14
N VAL A 31 0.50 12.83 -1.25
CA VAL A 31 -0.78 13.56 -1.15
C VAL A 31 -1.77 13.09 -2.21
N ALA A 32 -1.32 12.90 -3.46
CA ALA A 32 -2.16 12.38 -4.52
C ALA A 32 -2.67 10.97 -4.17
N GLY A 33 -1.80 10.08 -3.70
CA GLY A 33 -2.19 8.73 -3.27
C GLY A 33 -3.20 8.72 -2.12
N LEU A 34 -2.99 9.56 -1.10
CA LEU A 34 -3.90 9.70 0.04
C LEU A 34 -5.29 10.18 -0.40
N ARG A 35 -5.35 11.22 -1.24
CA ARG A 35 -6.62 11.77 -1.73
C ARG A 35 -7.36 10.80 -2.64
N TRP A 36 -6.61 10.15 -3.55
CA TRP A 36 -7.15 9.13 -4.44
C TRP A 36 -7.74 7.99 -3.59
N LEU A 37 -6.99 7.31 -2.73
CA LEU A 37 -7.57 6.27 -1.88
C LEU A 37 -8.76 6.76 -1.03
N GLY A 38 -8.71 8.01 -0.57
CA GLY A 38 -9.77 8.64 0.22
C GLY A 38 -11.12 8.78 -0.50
N GLU A 39 -11.15 8.81 -1.83
CA GLU A 39 -12.41 8.86 -2.61
C GLU A 39 -13.32 7.64 -2.34
N ALA A 40 -12.72 6.48 -2.07
CA ALA A 40 -13.48 5.26 -1.79
C ALA A 40 -14.21 5.31 -0.44
N MET A 41 -13.82 6.21 0.48
CA MET A 41 -14.35 6.26 1.84
C MET A 41 -15.87 6.49 1.88
N GLU A 42 -16.41 7.35 1.01
CA GLU A 42 -17.85 7.61 0.94
C GLU A 42 -18.63 6.40 0.40
N ALA A 43 -17.96 5.53 -0.37
CA ALA A 43 -18.48 4.25 -0.85
C ALA A 43 -18.26 3.09 0.14
N GLY A 44 -17.86 3.38 1.38
CA GLY A 44 -17.61 2.37 2.42
C GLY A 44 -16.17 1.81 2.42
N GLY A 45 -15.27 2.45 1.69
CA GLY A 45 -13.83 2.15 1.67
C GLY A 45 -13.14 2.36 3.02
N ALA A 46 -11.94 1.80 3.17
CA ALA A 46 -11.11 1.94 4.37
C ALA A 46 -10.80 3.42 4.66
N ARG A 47 -10.75 3.79 5.95
CA ARG A 47 -10.38 5.15 6.37
C ARG A 47 -8.95 5.44 5.90
N VAL A 48 -8.77 6.52 5.17
CA VAL A 48 -7.46 7.09 4.85
C VAL A 48 -7.31 8.39 5.64
N VAL A 49 -6.11 8.71 6.14
CA VAL A 49 -5.87 10.03 6.76
C VAL A 49 -6.12 11.14 5.74
N ARG A 50 -6.87 12.17 6.13
CA ARG A 50 -7.10 13.33 5.24
C ARG A 50 -5.89 14.24 5.26
N VAL A 51 -5.57 14.78 4.09
CA VAL A 51 -4.63 15.88 3.91
C VAL A 51 -5.35 17.19 4.23
N LEU A 52 -4.85 17.91 5.23
CA LEU A 52 -5.44 19.14 5.76
C LEU A 52 -4.84 20.40 5.10
N GLU A 53 -3.54 20.36 4.82
CA GLU A 53 -2.79 21.48 4.24
C GLU A 53 -1.64 20.94 3.39
N VAL A 54 -1.30 21.62 2.29
CA VAL A 54 -0.12 21.34 1.46
C VAL A 54 0.63 22.65 1.24
N THR A 55 1.94 22.63 1.42
CA THR A 55 2.85 23.75 1.15
C THR A 55 4.05 23.27 0.33
N GLY A 56 4.92 24.19 -0.09
CA GLY A 56 6.15 23.81 -0.81
C GLY A 56 7.13 22.96 0.03
N ASP A 57 7.03 23.05 1.36
CA ASP A 57 7.94 22.39 2.30
C ASP A 57 7.43 21.02 2.79
N GLY A 58 6.15 20.71 2.55
CA GLY A 58 5.50 19.50 3.05
C GLY A 58 3.99 19.62 3.14
N PHE A 59 3.37 18.80 3.98
CA PHE A 59 1.92 18.77 4.14
C PHE A 59 1.49 18.33 5.55
N ALA A 60 0.29 18.73 5.95
CA ALA A 60 -0.36 18.32 7.19
C ALA A 60 -1.42 17.25 6.91
N ILE A 61 -1.46 16.21 7.74
CA ILE A 61 -2.52 15.19 7.75
C ILE A 61 -3.26 15.17 9.10
N GLU A 62 -4.43 14.54 9.14
CA GLU A 62 -5.15 14.23 10.37
C GLU A 62 -4.24 13.46 11.36
N SER A 63 -4.26 13.88 12.63
CA SER A 63 -3.57 13.15 13.70
C SER A 63 -4.44 11.99 14.21
N VAL A 64 -3.91 10.78 14.15
CA VAL A 64 -4.57 9.58 14.68
C VAL A 64 -4.21 9.42 16.16
N GLN A 65 -5.22 9.33 17.02
CA GLN A 65 -5.03 8.93 18.42
C GLN A 65 -4.93 7.41 18.50
N PRO A 66 -3.76 6.84 18.84
CA PRO A 66 -3.59 5.39 18.82
C PRO A 66 -4.49 4.70 19.84
N SER A 67 -5.08 3.57 19.44
CA SER A 67 -5.86 2.69 20.29
C SER A 67 -5.49 1.23 20.04
N THR A 68 -5.88 0.35 20.95
CA THR A 68 -5.65 -1.09 20.78
C THR A 68 -6.61 -1.64 19.73
N PRO A 69 -6.11 -2.35 18.70
CA PRO A 69 -6.98 -2.97 17.69
C PRO A 69 -7.91 -4.00 18.32
N THR A 70 -9.21 -3.88 18.01
CA THR A 70 -10.23 -4.86 18.39
C THR A 70 -10.54 -5.80 17.23
N ARG A 71 -11.16 -6.95 17.52
CA ARG A 71 -11.59 -7.89 16.50
C ARG A 71 -12.67 -7.27 15.60
N GLU A 72 -13.58 -6.51 16.18
CA GLU A 72 -14.67 -5.82 15.49
C GLU A 72 -14.13 -4.73 14.55
N ALA A 73 -13.12 -3.98 14.98
CA ALA A 73 -12.45 -3.00 14.12
C ALA A 73 -11.72 -3.69 12.96
N ALA A 74 -11.08 -4.83 13.22
CA ALA A 74 -10.42 -5.63 12.19
C ALA A 74 -11.39 -6.21 11.15
N GLU A 75 -12.57 -6.66 11.60
CA GLU A 75 -13.63 -7.11 10.68
C GLU A 75 -14.13 -5.96 9.80
N ARG A 76 -14.41 -4.79 10.40
CA ARG A 76 -14.81 -3.60 9.64
C ARG A 76 -13.73 -3.18 8.64
N PHE A 77 -12.47 -3.16 9.06
CA PHE A 77 -11.35 -2.82 8.20
C PHE A 77 -11.22 -3.78 7.00
N GLY A 78 -11.35 -5.10 7.21
CA GLY A 78 -11.31 -6.08 6.11
C GLY A 78 -12.40 -5.85 5.06
N ARG A 79 -13.64 -5.58 5.50
CA ARG A 79 -14.76 -5.24 4.58
C ARG A 79 -14.54 -3.91 3.88
N ALA A 80 -14.02 -2.91 4.60
CA ALA A 80 -13.76 -1.59 4.06
C ALA A 80 -12.60 -1.60 3.04
N LEU A 81 -11.56 -2.39 3.27
CA LEU A 81 -10.47 -2.59 2.30
C LEU A 81 -11.00 -3.23 1.01
N ALA A 82 -11.91 -4.20 1.12
CA ALA A 82 -12.57 -4.80 -0.04
C ALA A 82 -13.42 -3.77 -0.81
N ALA A 83 -14.06 -2.82 -0.12
CA ALA A 83 -14.77 -1.73 -0.78
C ALA A 83 -13.82 -0.72 -1.45
N THR A 84 -12.66 -0.44 -0.86
CA THR A 84 -11.60 0.36 -1.50
C THR A 84 -11.14 -0.27 -2.80
N HIS A 85 -10.86 -1.58 -2.80
CA HIS A 85 -10.46 -2.30 -4.00
C HIS A 85 -11.57 -2.32 -5.07
N ALA A 86 -12.82 -2.54 -4.66
CA ALA A 86 -13.99 -2.55 -5.55
C ALA A 86 -14.33 -1.17 -6.14
N TYR A 87 -13.86 -0.07 -5.53
CA TYR A 87 -13.98 1.27 -6.11
C TYR A 87 -13.26 1.38 -7.46
N GLY A 88 -12.23 0.55 -7.67
CA GLY A 88 -11.61 0.29 -8.96
C GLY A 88 -10.61 1.34 -9.43
N ALA A 89 -9.91 0.99 -10.49
CA ALA A 89 -9.00 1.85 -11.25
C ALA A 89 -9.21 1.64 -12.75
N ASN A 90 -8.80 2.60 -13.57
CA ASN A 90 -9.00 2.55 -15.03
C ASN A 90 -8.16 1.47 -15.73
N SER A 91 -7.02 1.11 -15.16
CA SER A 91 -6.08 0.13 -15.71
C SER A 91 -5.16 -0.40 -14.61
N PHE A 92 -4.43 -1.48 -14.87
CA PHE A 92 -3.24 -1.76 -14.09
C PHE A 92 -2.21 -0.65 -14.35
N GLY A 93 -1.46 -0.27 -13.32
CA GLY A 93 -0.53 0.87 -13.37
C GLY A 93 -1.19 2.25 -13.49
N ALA A 94 -2.52 2.36 -13.30
CA ALA A 94 -3.18 3.66 -13.23
C ALA A 94 -2.59 4.51 -12.10
N SER A 95 -2.33 5.78 -12.39
CA SER A 95 -1.71 6.71 -11.45
C SER A 95 -2.78 7.55 -10.72
N PRO A 96 -2.62 7.83 -9.42
CA PRO A 96 -3.37 8.90 -8.74
C PRO A 96 -3.26 10.26 -9.45
N LEU A 97 -2.23 10.47 -10.28
CA LEU A 97 -2.04 11.69 -11.07
C LEU A 97 -2.80 11.70 -12.40
N ASP A 98 -3.41 10.58 -12.81
CA ASP A 98 -4.20 10.52 -14.06
C ASP A 98 -5.56 11.22 -13.90
N ASP A 99 -6.09 11.30 -12.67
CA ASP A 99 -7.30 12.04 -12.34
C ASP A 99 -6.95 13.35 -11.61
N LEU A 100 -6.82 14.43 -12.38
CA LEU A 100 -6.45 15.75 -11.88
C LEU A 100 -7.56 16.44 -11.06
N SER A 101 -8.78 15.89 -11.04
CA SER A 101 -9.96 16.56 -10.44
C SER A 101 -9.84 16.76 -8.92
N ASN A 102 -8.99 15.98 -8.26
CA ASN A 102 -8.78 16.00 -6.79
C ASN A 102 -7.36 16.44 -6.37
N LEU A 103 -6.57 17.00 -7.29
CA LEU A 103 -5.17 17.39 -7.04
C LEU A 103 -4.97 18.86 -6.63
N GLY A 104 -6.05 19.56 -6.23
CA GLY A 104 -5.98 20.97 -5.83
C GLY A 104 -4.86 21.27 -4.81
N GLY A 105 -3.99 22.22 -5.12
CA GLY A 105 -2.84 22.58 -4.27
C GLY A 105 -1.56 21.76 -4.51
N LEU A 106 -1.54 20.87 -5.51
CA LEU A 106 -0.31 20.27 -6.03
C LEU A 106 0.22 21.08 -7.22
N ASP A 107 1.54 21.05 -7.44
CA ASP A 107 2.12 21.61 -8.65
C ASP A 107 1.75 20.75 -9.87
N ASP A 108 1.91 21.31 -11.08
CA ASP A 108 1.70 20.56 -12.31
C ASP A 108 2.75 19.45 -12.45
N LEU A 109 2.36 18.23 -12.07
CA LEU A 109 3.14 17.01 -12.24
C LEU A 109 2.82 16.30 -13.57
N SER A 110 1.97 16.85 -14.46
CA SER A 110 1.59 16.18 -15.71
C SER A 110 2.80 15.90 -16.62
N GLY A 111 3.83 16.75 -16.56
CA GLY A 111 5.10 16.56 -17.29
C GLY A 111 5.92 15.34 -16.85
N ARG A 112 5.53 14.67 -15.76
CA ARG A 112 6.14 13.43 -15.26
C ARG A 112 5.50 12.17 -15.82
N GLY A 113 4.49 12.27 -16.69
CA GLY A 113 3.97 11.11 -17.43
C GLY A 113 3.48 9.94 -16.56
N GLY A 114 2.93 10.22 -15.38
CA GLY A 114 2.42 9.20 -14.45
C GLY A 114 3.47 8.61 -13.49
N HIS A 115 4.75 8.94 -13.61
CA HIS A 115 5.83 8.39 -12.76
C HIS A 115 5.68 8.75 -11.28
N GLY A 116 5.36 7.74 -10.47
CA GLY A 116 5.29 7.81 -9.01
C GLY A 116 6.63 7.53 -8.32
N PHE A 117 6.59 7.38 -7.00
CA PHE A 117 7.73 6.99 -6.18
C PHE A 117 7.39 5.80 -5.29
N GLN A 118 8.40 5.00 -4.96
CA GLN A 118 8.30 3.85 -4.06
C GLN A 118 9.49 3.77 -3.11
N GLY A 119 9.31 3.14 -1.95
CA GLY A 119 10.34 2.99 -0.92
C GLY A 119 10.27 4.07 0.18
N PRO A 120 11.20 4.05 1.15
CA PRO A 120 11.21 4.99 2.24
C PRO A 120 11.67 6.38 1.77
N ASN A 121 11.24 7.43 2.48
CA ASN A 121 11.51 8.84 2.12
C ASN A 121 13.01 9.17 1.93
N ASP A 122 13.92 8.45 2.58
CA ASP A 122 15.37 8.65 2.47
C ASP A 122 16.02 7.89 1.30
N GLN A 123 15.30 6.96 0.65
CA GLN A 123 15.78 6.13 -0.45
C GLN A 123 14.68 5.86 -1.50
N LEU A 124 13.91 6.89 -1.87
CA LEU A 124 12.86 6.77 -2.87
C LEU A 124 13.42 6.36 -4.24
N LEU A 125 12.74 5.41 -4.88
CA LEU A 125 12.99 4.96 -6.24
C LEU A 125 11.87 5.46 -7.15
N ASP A 126 12.19 5.74 -8.41
CA ASP A 126 11.18 5.99 -9.42
C ASP A 126 10.27 4.77 -9.58
N PHE A 127 8.98 5.02 -9.70
CA PHE A 127 7.98 4.00 -9.99
C PHE A 127 7.27 4.38 -11.31
N PRO A 128 7.68 3.79 -12.45
CA PRO A 128 7.28 4.28 -13.76
C PRO A 128 5.89 3.78 -14.17
N LEU A 129 4.88 4.18 -13.39
CA LEU A 129 3.48 3.84 -13.64
C LEU A 129 3.01 4.33 -15.01
N ARG A 130 2.27 3.46 -15.67
CA ARG A 130 1.64 3.65 -16.97
C ARG A 130 0.54 2.58 -17.13
N PRO A 131 -0.48 2.81 -17.96
CA PRO A 131 -1.59 1.87 -18.10
C PRO A 131 -1.19 0.56 -18.77
N PHE A 132 -1.74 -0.55 -18.26
CA PHE A 132 -1.69 -1.89 -18.84
C PHE A 132 -3.06 -2.58 -18.75
N ASP A 133 -3.33 -3.45 -19.73
CA ASP A 133 -4.52 -4.31 -19.76
C ASP A 133 -4.29 -5.64 -19.02
N SER A 134 -3.04 -6.13 -18.97
CA SER A 134 -2.62 -7.34 -18.25
C SER A 134 -1.99 -6.98 -16.90
N TRP A 135 -2.40 -7.69 -15.86
CA TRP A 135 -1.78 -7.54 -14.55
C TRP A 135 -0.36 -8.09 -14.55
N GLY A 136 -0.16 -9.29 -15.08
CA GLY A 136 1.13 -9.96 -15.13
C GLY A 136 2.18 -9.15 -15.90
N GLU A 137 1.81 -8.54 -17.03
CA GLU A 137 2.69 -7.64 -17.79
C GLU A 137 3.08 -6.40 -16.96
N PHE A 138 2.10 -5.73 -16.35
CA PHE A 138 2.36 -4.60 -15.45
C PHE A 138 3.29 -4.99 -14.29
N PHE A 139 2.99 -6.10 -13.62
CA PHE A 139 3.72 -6.55 -12.45
C PHE A 139 5.17 -6.94 -12.80
N ALA A 140 5.39 -7.66 -13.91
CA ALA A 140 6.74 -7.98 -14.38
C ALA A 140 7.53 -6.72 -14.74
N THR A 141 7.01 -5.90 -15.65
CA THR A 141 7.78 -4.82 -16.29
C THR A 141 7.92 -3.57 -15.41
N VAL A 142 6.90 -3.21 -14.64
CA VAL A 142 6.92 -1.96 -13.86
C VAL A 142 7.27 -2.21 -12.40
N CYS A 143 6.75 -3.28 -11.80
CA CYS A 143 6.97 -3.56 -10.39
C CYS A 143 8.27 -4.34 -10.15
N LEU A 144 8.53 -5.42 -10.90
CA LEU A 144 9.62 -6.34 -10.57
C LEU A 144 10.93 -6.04 -11.31
N GLU A 145 10.93 -5.91 -12.63
CA GLU A 145 12.15 -5.73 -13.44
C GLU A 145 13.10 -4.63 -12.90
N PRO A 146 12.64 -3.39 -12.60
CA PRO A 146 13.53 -2.33 -12.12
C PRO A 146 14.17 -2.62 -10.75
N LEU A 147 13.53 -3.46 -9.93
CA LEU A 147 14.03 -3.88 -8.61
C LEU A 147 14.97 -5.08 -8.75
N VAL A 148 14.60 -6.05 -9.59
CA VAL A 148 15.42 -7.20 -9.93
C VAL A 148 16.76 -6.73 -10.50
N ASP A 149 16.78 -5.80 -11.47
CA ASP A 149 18.00 -5.29 -12.10
C ASP A 149 19.00 -4.68 -11.11
N ARG A 150 18.50 -4.06 -10.02
CA ARG A 150 19.34 -3.53 -8.94
C ARG A 150 20.02 -4.62 -8.12
N VAL A 151 19.44 -5.82 -8.08
CA VAL A 151 19.88 -6.95 -7.24
C VAL A 151 20.62 -8.01 -8.05
N ARG A 152 20.31 -8.18 -9.35
CA ARG A 152 20.92 -9.17 -10.28
C ARG A 152 22.43 -9.33 -10.15
N PRO A 153 23.25 -8.25 -10.03
CA PRO A 153 24.71 -8.39 -9.92
C PRO A 153 25.18 -9.15 -8.67
N ARG A 154 24.32 -9.32 -7.67
CA ARG A 154 24.62 -9.99 -6.39
C ARG A 154 24.16 -11.45 -6.36
N MET A 155 23.59 -11.95 -7.46
CA MET A 155 22.90 -13.24 -7.52
C MET A 155 23.66 -14.28 -8.36
N SER A 156 23.36 -15.56 -8.12
CA SER A 156 23.89 -16.64 -8.95
C SER A 156 23.22 -16.66 -10.34
N SER A 157 23.89 -17.24 -11.33
CA SER A 157 23.28 -17.46 -12.66
C SER A 157 22.02 -18.33 -12.60
N GLY A 158 21.97 -19.29 -11.66
CA GLY A 158 20.80 -20.15 -11.48
C GLY A 158 19.59 -19.40 -10.93
N ASP A 159 19.80 -18.50 -9.97
CA ASP A 159 18.72 -17.67 -9.42
C ASP A 159 18.22 -16.66 -10.45
N ASN A 160 19.14 -16.03 -11.20
CA ASN A 160 18.78 -15.14 -12.30
C ASN A 160 17.90 -15.86 -13.33
N ALA A 161 18.24 -17.10 -13.73
CA ALA A 161 17.44 -17.87 -14.67
C ALA A 161 16.03 -18.20 -14.16
N LYS A 162 15.87 -18.47 -12.86
CA LYS A 162 14.54 -18.70 -12.26
C LYS A 162 13.68 -17.44 -12.28
N ILE A 163 14.29 -16.27 -12.04
CA ILE A 163 13.56 -15.00 -12.07
C ILE A 163 13.18 -14.63 -13.49
N ASP A 164 14.08 -14.84 -14.45
CA ASP A 164 13.78 -14.62 -15.86
C ASP A 164 12.57 -15.49 -16.27
N ALA A 165 12.55 -16.77 -15.86
CA ALA A 165 11.38 -17.64 -16.08
C ALA A 165 10.10 -17.13 -15.38
N LEU A 166 10.19 -16.57 -14.18
CA LEU A 166 9.02 -15.99 -13.49
C LEU A 166 8.51 -14.74 -14.22
N LEU A 167 9.41 -13.83 -14.61
CA LEU A 167 9.08 -12.61 -15.34
C LEU A 167 8.47 -12.93 -16.71
N GLU A 168 9.00 -13.92 -17.43
CA GLU A 168 8.45 -14.40 -18.69
C GLU A 168 7.02 -14.93 -18.53
N ARG A 169 6.76 -15.76 -17.51
CA ARG A 169 5.40 -16.27 -17.22
C ARG A 169 4.42 -15.17 -16.82
N LEU A 170 4.87 -14.22 -16.01
CA LEU A 170 4.08 -13.03 -15.65
C LEU A 170 3.73 -12.20 -16.89
N ALA A 171 4.72 -11.85 -17.72
CA ALA A 171 4.51 -11.07 -18.93
C ALA A 171 3.66 -11.81 -19.99
N ALA A 172 3.66 -13.14 -19.98
CA ALA A 172 2.78 -13.96 -20.82
C ALA A 172 1.33 -14.01 -20.31
N GLY A 173 1.04 -13.50 -19.11
CA GLY A 173 -0.29 -13.52 -18.50
C GLY A 173 -0.66 -14.87 -17.88
N ASP A 174 0.29 -15.77 -17.61
CA ASP A 174 0.02 -17.10 -17.02
C ASP A 174 -0.72 -17.01 -15.68
N PHE A 175 -0.57 -15.89 -14.98
CA PHE A 175 -1.14 -15.63 -13.66
C PHE A 175 -2.31 -14.63 -13.69
N ASP A 176 -2.73 -14.17 -14.87
CA ASP A 176 -3.89 -13.29 -15.01
C ASP A 176 -5.17 -14.10 -14.79
N ASP A 177 -6.01 -13.67 -13.84
CA ASP A 177 -7.21 -14.40 -13.43
C ASP A 177 -8.53 -13.67 -13.79
N GLY A 178 -8.42 -12.60 -14.57
CA GLY A 178 -9.56 -11.76 -14.98
C GLY A 178 -10.07 -10.81 -13.90
N THR A 179 -9.41 -10.72 -12.75
CA THR A 179 -9.69 -9.70 -11.74
C THR A 179 -9.48 -8.30 -12.33
N ALA A 180 -10.46 -7.41 -12.14
CA ALA A 180 -10.36 -6.04 -12.63
C ALA A 180 -9.31 -5.24 -11.83
N PRO A 181 -8.71 -4.18 -12.42
CA PRO A 181 -7.79 -3.31 -11.69
C PRO A 181 -8.45 -2.68 -10.47
N ALA A 182 -7.86 -2.95 -9.30
CA ALA A 182 -8.28 -2.40 -8.03
C ALA A 182 -7.49 -1.14 -7.68
N ARG A 183 -8.11 -0.27 -6.89
CA ARG A 183 -7.42 0.85 -6.24
C ARG A 183 -6.65 0.33 -5.03
N ILE A 184 -5.36 0.03 -5.18
CA ILE A 184 -4.56 -0.55 -4.09
C ILE A 184 -3.73 0.50 -3.36
N HIS A 185 -3.45 0.24 -2.09
CA HIS A 185 -2.53 1.03 -1.27
C HIS A 185 -1.08 0.89 -1.76
N GLY A 186 -0.68 -0.30 -2.21
CA GLY A 186 0.61 -0.56 -2.84
C GLY A 186 1.79 -0.72 -1.87
N ASP A 187 1.66 -0.31 -0.62
CA ASP A 187 2.62 -0.59 0.46
C ASP A 187 1.90 -1.01 1.75
N LEU A 188 0.91 -1.91 1.65
CA LEU A 188 0.02 -2.23 2.78
C LEU A 188 0.60 -3.26 3.75
N TRP A 189 1.72 -2.96 4.40
CA TRP A 189 2.18 -3.74 5.55
C TRP A 189 1.56 -3.23 6.86
N SER A 190 1.69 -4.00 7.95
CA SER A 190 1.02 -3.69 9.22
C SER A 190 1.42 -2.34 9.85
N GLY A 191 2.57 -1.78 9.48
CA GLY A 191 3.01 -0.45 9.91
C GLY A 191 2.23 0.70 9.28
N ASN A 192 1.64 0.48 8.11
CA ASN A 192 0.85 1.49 7.38
C ASN A 192 -0.66 1.40 7.70
N VAL A 193 -1.04 0.60 8.71
CA VAL A 193 -2.37 0.56 9.29
C VAL A 193 -2.32 1.07 10.73
N LEU A 194 -2.74 2.33 10.93
CA LEU A 194 -2.86 2.91 12.25
C LEU A 194 -4.20 2.53 12.87
N TRP A 195 -4.17 1.94 14.05
CA TRP A 195 -5.38 1.62 14.82
C TRP A 195 -5.70 2.73 15.79
N GLY A 196 -6.88 3.31 15.67
CA GLY A 196 -7.24 4.45 16.50
C GLY A 196 -8.46 5.19 16.01
N SER A 197 -8.63 6.39 16.57
CA SER A 197 -9.65 7.35 16.17
C SER A 197 -8.98 8.65 15.76
N ILE A 198 -9.52 9.32 14.74
CA ILE A 198 -9.11 10.70 14.46
C ILE A 198 -9.87 11.60 15.41
N SER A 199 -9.15 12.41 16.18
CA SER A 199 -9.77 13.33 17.12
C SER A 199 -10.48 14.44 16.34
N ALA A 200 -11.79 14.31 16.19
CA ALA A 200 -12.71 15.41 15.97
C ALA A 200 -13.75 15.36 17.09
N GLU A 201 -14.12 16.53 17.60
CA GLU A 201 -15.15 16.74 18.61
C GLU A 201 -16.36 15.82 18.38
N GLY A 202 -16.63 14.89 19.32
CA GLY A 202 -17.76 13.96 19.21
C GLY A 202 -17.42 12.47 19.38
N ALA A 203 -16.51 12.11 20.30
CA ALA A 203 -16.39 10.73 20.75
C ALA A 203 -17.77 10.22 21.20
N SER A 204 -18.17 9.03 20.74
CA SER A 204 -19.46 8.45 21.12
C SER A 204 -19.49 8.28 22.65
N GLU A 205 -20.40 8.96 23.34
CA GLU A 205 -20.59 8.76 24.77
C GLU A 205 -21.24 7.40 25.01
N ASN A 206 -20.63 6.58 25.86
CA ASN A 206 -21.29 5.37 26.34
C ASN A 206 -22.52 5.76 27.20
N SER A 207 -23.35 4.78 27.54
CA SER A 207 -24.54 4.97 28.39
C SER A 207 -24.26 5.51 29.81
N SER A 208 -22.99 5.77 30.16
CA SER A 208 -22.57 6.46 31.40
C SER A 208 -22.03 7.88 31.17
N GLY A 209 -22.13 8.43 29.95
CA GLY A 209 -21.62 9.77 29.60
C GLY A 209 -20.09 9.85 29.54
N SER A 210 -19.40 8.71 29.50
CA SER A 210 -17.95 8.65 29.30
C SER A 210 -17.64 8.33 27.84
N PRO A 211 -16.56 8.86 27.24
CA PRO A 211 -16.21 8.53 25.87
C PRO A 211 -15.99 7.01 25.73
N ASP A 212 -16.74 6.39 24.82
CA ASP A 212 -16.59 4.99 24.43
C ASP A 212 -15.37 4.83 23.53
N ARG A 213 -14.19 4.73 24.16
CA ARG A 213 -12.91 4.60 23.46
C ARG A 213 -12.78 3.29 22.66
N HIS A 214 -13.73 2.37 22.77
CA HIS A 214 -13.74 1.10 22.04
C HIS A 214 -14.67 1.11 20.82
N ALA A 215 -15.75 1.89 20.84
CA ALA A 215 -16.66 2.04 19.71
C ALA A 215 -16.00 2.72 18.49
N ASP A 216 -15.02 3.61 18.75
CA ASP A 216 -14.44 4.50 17.73
C ASP A 216 -13.10 3.99 17.13
N VAL A 217 -12.68 2.75 17.41
CA VAL A 217 -11.41 2.21 16.86
C VAL A 217 -11.60 1.80 15.39
N GLU A 218 -10.77 2.35 14.52
CA GLU A 218 -10.73 2.04 13.09
C GLU A 218 -9.30 1.72 12.64
N GLY A 219 -9.18 0.94 11.57
CA GLY A 219 -7.91 0.79 10.85
C GLY A 219 -7.79 1.91 9.81
N ILE A 220 -6.75 2.73 9.94
CA ILE A 220 -6.56 3.96 9.18
C ILE A 220 -5.29 3.85 8.35
N LEU A 221 -5.42 4.02 7.04
CA LEU A 221 -4.34 3.91 6.06
C LEU A 221 -3.48 5.18 6.02
N ILE A 222 -2.17 5.00 5.93
CA ILE A 222 -1.15 6.04 5.79
C ILE A 222 -0.05 5.62 4.82
N ASP A 223 0.72 6.58 4.32
CA ASP A 223 1.94 6.35 3.53
C ASP A 223 1.75 5.43 2.30
N PRO A 224 0.78 5.71 1.42
CA PRO A 224 0.50 4.85 0.28
C PRO A 224 1.52 5.00 -0.85
N VAL A 225 1.74 3.90 -1.57
CA VAL A 225 2.30 3.88 -2.93
C VAL A 225 1.14 3.57 -3.88
N ALA A 226 0.11 4.42 -3.86
CA ALA A 226 -1.17 4.09 -4.45
C ALA A 226 -1.09 3.98 -5.98
N HIS A 227 -1.73 2.95 -6.54
CA HIS A 227 -1.85 2.76 -7.98
C HIS A 227 -2.96 1.74 -8.32
N GLY A 228 -3.30 1.63 -9.60
CA GLY A 228 -4.12 0.53 -10.10
C GLY A 228 -3.36 -0.78 -10.09
N GLY A 229 -3.85 -1.78 -9.36
CA GLY A 229 -3.14 -3.06 -9.16
C GLY A 229 -4.07 -4.23 -8.88
N HIS A 230 -3.49 -5.39 -8.57
CA HIS A 230 -4.27 -6.56 -8.14
C HIS A 230 -4.55 -6.50 -6.63
N PRO A 231 -5.79 -6.72 -6.18
CA PRO A 231 -6.16 -6.59 -4.76
C PRO A 231 -5.40 -7.55 -3.84
N GLU A 232 -5.04 -8.74 -4.33
CA GLU A 232 -4.25 -9.71 -3.55
C GLU A 232 -2.85 -9.18 -3.19
N THR A 233 -2.31 -8.17 -3.89
CA THR A 233 -1.03 -7.54 -3.56
C THR A 233 -1.04 -6.89 -2.18
N ASP A 234 -2.10 -6.15 -1.85
CA ASP A 234 -2.26 -5.52 -0.54
C ASP A 234 -2.47 -6.56 0.57
N LEU A 235 -3.24 -7.62 0.30
CA LEU A 235 -3.46 -8.71 1.26
C LEU A 235 -2.18 -9.50 1.55
N ALA A 236 -1.37 -9.73 0.52
CA ALA A 236 -0.09 -10.40 0.61
C ALA A 236 0.95 -9.57 1.39
N ALA A 237 0.93 -8.24 1.24
CA ALA A 237 1.75 -7.31 2.02
C ALA A 237 1.36 -7.28 3.50
N LEU A 238 0.05 -7.31 3.82
CA LEU A 238 -0.45 -7.41 5.20
C LEU A 238 0.00 -8.71 5.88
N ASP A 239 0.02 -9.81 5.14
CA ASP A 239 0.47 -11.12 5.63
C ASP A 239 1.97 -11.16 5.91
N MET A 240 2.79 -10.51 5.08
CA MET A 240 4.26 -10.60 5.15
C MET A 240 4.84 -10.22 6.53
N PHE A 241 4.28 -9.22 7.20
CA PHE A 241 4.76 -8.75 8.50
C PHE A 241 3.78 -9.00 9.66
N GLY A 242 2.61 -9.59 9.36
CA GLY A 242 1.55 -9.87 10.32
C GLY A 242 0.87 -8.60 10.84
N ALA A 243 -0.40 -8.42 10.48
CA ALA A 243 -1.27 -7.41 11.08
C ALA A 243 -1.92 -7.93 12.38
N PRO A 244 -2.22 -7.05 13.37
CA PRO A 244 -3.11 -7.40 14.46
C PRO A 244 -4.45 -7.94 13.92
N HIS A 245 -4.89 -9.09 14.45
CA HIS A 245 -6.10 -9.78 13.99
C HIS A 245 -6.12 -10.13 12.49
N LEU A 246 -4.95 -10.36 11.86
CA LEU A 246 -4.83 -10.63 10.42
C LEU A 246 -5.86 -11.65 9.90
N GLY A 247 -6.06 -12.78 10.57
CA GLY A 247 -7.06 -13.78 10.16
C GLY A 247 -8.49 -13.25 10.14
N THR A 248 -8.83 -12.30 11.01
CA THR A 248 -10.15 -11.63 11.00
C THR A 248 -10.25 -10.64 9.83
N ILE A 249 -9.19 -9.87 9.55
CA ILE A 249 -9.14 -8.94 8.41
C ILE A 249 -9.32 -9.72 7.10
N LEU A 250 -8.51 -10.76 6.89
CA LEU A 250 -8.52 -11.58 5.68
C LEU A 250 -9.84 -12.34 5.52
N GLY A 251 -10.41 -12.88 6.61
CA GLY A 251 -11.71 -13.55 6.56
C GLY A 251 -12.85 -12.59 6.21
N ALA A 252 -12.87 -11.39 6.81
CA ALA A 252 -13.89 -10.39 6.53
C ALA A 252 -13.80 -9.84 5.10
N TYR A 253 -12.58 -9.72 4.55
CA TYR A 253 -12.35 -9.41 3.14
C TYR A 253 -12.88 -10.53 2.24
N GLU A 254 -12.49 -11.79 2.52
CA GLU A 254 -12.88 -12.96 1.74
C GLU A 254 -14.40 -13.16 1.70
N ASP A 255 -15.10 -12.90 2.81
CA ASP A 255 -16.57 -12.96 2.91
C ASP A 255 -17.30 -12.03 1.93
N THR A 256 -16.61 -11.04 1.33
CA THR A 256 -17.20 -10.17 0.30
C THR A 256 -17.32 -10.85 -1.07
N GLY A 257 -16.68 -12.02 -1.26
CA GLY A 257 -16.75 -12.80 -2.50
C GLY A 257 -15.90 -12.25 -3.65
N GLN A 258 -14.98 -11.32 -3.38
CA GLN A 258 -14.14 -10.68 -4.40
C GLN A 258 -12.86 -11.46 -4.75
N LEU A 259 -12.44 -12.42 -3.92
CA LEU A 259 -11.21 -13.18 -4.14
C LEU A 259 -11.46 -14.41 -5.00
N GLN A 260 -10.57 -14.65 -5.97
CA GLN A 260 -10.63 -15.86 -6.78
C GLN A 260 -10.25 -17.10 -5.94
N PRO A 261 -10.83 -18.28 -6.23
CA PRO A 261 -10.42 -19.52 -5.59
C PRO A 261 -8.90 -19.74 -5.65
N GLY A 262 -8.32 -20.23 -4.55
CA GLY A 262 -6.88 -20.47 -4.46
C GLY A 262 -6.02 -19.23 -4.18
N TRP A 263 -6.59 -18.06 -3.85
CA TRP A 263 -5.83 -16.83 -3.56
C TRP A 263 -4.73 -17.01 -2.50
N ARG A 264 -4.97 -17.87 -1.50
CA ARG A 264 -3.97 -18.18 -0.46
C ARG A 264 -2.71 -18.83 -1.04
N ASP A 265 -2.85 -19.64 -2.08
CA ASP A 265 -1.70 -20.27 -2.75
C ASP A 265 -0.90 -19.25 -3.56
N ARG A 266 -1.55 -18.16 -4.02
CA ARG A 266 -0.92 -17.05 -4.76
C ARG A 266 -0.26 -15.99 -3.87
N VAL A 267 -0.41 -16.04 -2.55
CA VAL A 267 0.26 -15.07 -1.64
C VAL A 267 1.77 -14.91 -1.92
N PRO A 268 2.57 -15.98 -2.11
CA PRO A 268 4.00 -15.82 -2.44
C PRO A 268 4.28 -15.16 -3.80
N LEU A 269 3.34 -15.20 -4.75
CA LEU A 269 3.43 -14.49 -6.02
C LEU A 269 3.19 -12.98 -5.82
N HIS A 270 2.19 -12.62 -5.02
CA HIS A 270 1.88 -11.22 -4.73
C HIS A 270 2.91 -10.57 -3.78
N GLN A 271 3.53 -11.35 -2.87
CA GLN A 271 4.63 -10.87 -2.01
C GLN A 271 5.90 -10.47 -2.78
N GLN A 272 6.04 -10.86 -4.05
CA GLN A 272 7.25 -10.59 -4.83
C GLN A 272 7.61 -9.11 -4.84
N TYR A 273 6.64 -8.21 -5.05
CA TYR A 273 6.92 -6.78 -5.16
C TYR A 273 7.57 -6.22 -3.89
N ILE A 274 6.96 -6.42 -2.73
CA ILE A 274 7.48 -5.90 -1.47
C ILE A 274 8.80 -6.59 -1.07
N LEU A 275 8.96 -7.89 -1.37
CA LEU A 275 10.20 -8.63 -1.14
C LEU A 275 11.35 -8.10 -2.00
N TRP A 276 11.11 -7.89 -3.29
CA TRP A 276 12.09 -7.31 -4.21
C TRP A 276 12.46 -5.87 -3.84
N LEU A 277 11.49 -5.08 -3.39
CA LEU A 277 11.73 -3.71 -2.92
C LEU A 277 12.67 -3.74 -1.71
N HIS A 278 12.40 -4.59 -0.73
CA HIS A 278 13.26 -4.75 0.44
C HIS A 278 14.64 -5.33 0.09
N ALA A 279 14.72 -6.29 -0.85
CA ALA A 279 15.99 -6.84 -1.32
C ALA A 279 16.84 -5.78 -2.06
N ALA A 280 16.21 -4.90 -2.84
CA ALA A 280 16.89 -3.81 -3.55
C ALA A 280 17.42 -2.74 -2.60
N LEU A 281 16.64 -2.36 -1.59
CA LEU A 281 16.97 -1.29 -0.63
C LEU A 281 17.89 -1.75 0.51
N PHE A 282 17.61 -2.92 1.09
CA PHE A 282 18.25 -3.38 2.33
C PHE A 282 19.15 -4.61 2.13
N GLY A 283 18.95 -5.37 1.05
CA GLY A 283 19.71 -6.59 0.76
C GLY A 283 19.58 -7.67 1.84
N GLY A 284 20.62 -8.48 2.00
CA GLY A 284 20.72 -9.48 3.07
C GLY A 284 19.59 -10.53 3.04
N GLY A 285 19.03 -10.84 4.23
CA GLY A 285 18.04 -11.90 4.40
C GLY A 285 16.72 -11.72 3.63
N TYR A 286 16.43 -10.52 3.11
CA TYR A 286 15.31 -10.31 2.20
C TYR A 286 15.52 -10.98 0.84
N LEU A 287 16.77 -11.06 0.36
CA LEU A 287 17.07 -11.76 -0.90
C LEU A 287 16.75 -13.26 -0.77
N ASP A 288 17.17 -13.90 0.32
CA ASP A 288 16.89 -15.33 0.54
C ASP A 288 15.37 -15.61 0.61
N GLN A 289 14.61 -14.74 1.28
CA GLN A 289 13.15 -14.83 1.34
C GLN A 289 12.51 -14.64 -0.04
N THR A 290 13.03 -13.68 -0.82
CA THR A 290 12.59 -13.40 -2.19
C THR A 290 12.77 -14.63 -3.07
N LEU A 291 13.95 -15.25 -3.07
CA LEU A 291 14.24 -16.45 -3.86
C LEU A 291 13.35 -17.63 -3.46
N ALA A 292 13.09 -17.83 -2.17
CA ALA A 292 12.16 -18.85 -1.70
C ALA A 292 10.72 -18.58 -2.14
N ALA A 293 10.31 -17.31 -2.25
CA ALA A 293 9.02 -16.93 -2.80
C ALA A 293 8.95 -17.15 -4.32
N VAL A 294 10.02 -16.85 -5.07
CA VAL A 294 10.13 -17.14 -6.52
C VAL A 294 9.93 -18.64 -6.77
N ASP A 295 10.61 -19.50 -6.01
CA ASP A 295 10.46 -20.95 -6.12
C ASP A 295 9.02 -21.42 -5.85
N ARG A 296 8.28 -20.75 -4.96
CA ARG A 296 6.86 -21.04 -4.69
C ARG A 296 5.97 -20.57 -5.84
N ALA A 297 6.19 -19.35 -6.32
CA ALA A 297 5.44 -18.77 -7.44
C ALA A 297 5.58 -19.60 -8.73
N LEU A 298 6.78 -20.12 -9.02
CA LEU A 298 7.01 -20.99 -10.18
C LEU A 298 6.30 -22.34 -10.13
N ARG A 299 5.78 -22.76 -8.97
CA ARG A 299 5.02 -24.02 -8.79
C ARG A 299 3.51 -23.85 -8.92
N LEU A 300 3.03 -22.61 -9.01
CA LEU A 300 1.66 -22.29 -9.40
C LEU A 300 1.49 -22.56 -10.89
#